data_AF-A0A929DF28-F1
#
_entry.id   AF-A0A929DF28-F1
#
_cell.length_a   1.000
_cell.length_b   1.000
_cell.length_c   1.000
_cell.angle_alpha   90.00
_cell.angle_beta   90.00
_cell.angle_gamma   90.00
#
_symmetry.space_group_name_H-M   'P 1'
#
loop_
_entity.id
_entity.type
_entity.pdbx_description
1 polymer ?
#
loop_
_entity_poly.entity_id
_entity_poly.type
_entity_poly.pdbx_seq_one_letter_code
_entity_poly.pdbx_strand_id
1 'polypeptide(L)'
;MNNLLISNKLIKSLAGILSVMLLVTSCEFGEDVDPDEDSDPRDNIVDTWRSTEISTIYGKSNFLVDISKEPLDSTKVILSNFYNLGVDTEVKGTLEGYKINIYVQVVNGNEISGEGNIAGDYSIINFVYKVDDGSGEEDNVSAEFKRI
;
A
#
# COMPACT_ATOMS: atom_id res chain seq x y z
N MET A 1 71.77 -13.65 -36.31
CA MET A 1 71.97 -14.03 -34.90
C MET A 1 72.35 -12.79 -34.11
N ASN A 2 71.53 -12.50 -33.09
CA ASN A 2 71.78 -11.71 -31.89
C ASN A 2 71.92 -10.18 -31.97
N ASN A 3 70.81 -9.56 -31.55
CA ASN A 3 70.60 -8.28 -30.88
C ASN A 3 71.81 -7.68 -30.15
N LEU A 4 71.93 -6.34 -30.17
CA LEU A 4 72.25 -5.60 -28.95
C LEU A 4 71.52 -4.25 -28.93
N LEU A 5 70.82 -4.03 -27.82
CA LEU A 5 69.88 -2.96 -27.51
C LEU A 5 70.60 -1.62 -27.29
N ILE A 6 70.06 -0.53 -27.84
CA ILE A 6 70.42 0.85 -27.46
C ILE A 6 69.31 1.39 -26.57
N SER A 7 69.65 1.74 -25.33
CA SER A 7 68.69 2.24 -24.34
C SER A 7 68.35 3.71 -24.54
N ASN A 8 67.05 3.99 -24.46
CA ASN A 8 66.39 5.29 -24.50
C ASN A 8 66.92 6.30 -23.46
N LYS A 9 67.27 7.50 -23.91
CA LYS A 9 67.10 8.74 -23.13
C LYS A 9 66.45 9.83 -23.97
N LEU A 10 65.11 9.81 -23.90
CA LEU A 10 64.22 10.96 -23.74
C LEU A 10 64.49 12.17 -24.65
N ILE A 11 64.01 12.07 -25.88
CA ILE A 11 63.74 13.21 -26.76
C ILE A 11 62.22 13.38 -26.85
N LYS A 12 61.77 14.52 -26.33
CA LYS A 12 60.70 15.42 -26.81
C LYS A 12 59.68 14.80 -27.79
N SER A 13 58.39 14.89 -27.45
CA SER A 13 57.43 15.72 -28.20
C SER A 13 55.98 15.37 -27.85
N LEU A 14 55.26 16.42 -27.48
CA LEU A 14 53.85 16.73 -27.75
C LEU A 14 53.17 15.82 -28.79
N ALA A 15 52.11 15.12 -28.39
CA ALA A 15 50.86 14.85 -29.14
C ALA A 15 50.00 13.81 -28.39
N GLY A 16 48.69 14.02 -28.32
CA GLY A 16 47.72 13.00 -27.86
C GLY A 16 46.72 13.56 -26.85
N ILE A 17 45.74 14.33 -27.30
CA ILE A 17 44.37 13.83 -27.58
C ILE A 17 43.56 13.66 -26.28
N LEU A 18 42.66 14.63 -26.09
CA LEU A 18 41.32 14.53 -25.52
C LEU A 18 40.92 13.11 -25.11
N SER A 19 40.89 12.86 -23.80
CA SER A 19 40.31 11.66 -23.21
C SER A 19 39.75 12.07 -21.84
N VAL A 20 38.42 12.08 -21.67
CA VAL A 20 37.68 10.97 -21.00
C VAL A 20 37.74 11.13 -19.48
N MET A 21 36.67 11.12 -18.68
CA MET A 21 35.28 10.73 -18.81
C MET A 21 34.51 11.48 -17.73
N LEU A 22 33.22 11.74 -17.98
CA LEU A 22 32.24 12.20 -16.99
C LEU A 22 32.32 11.38 -15.70
N LEU A 23 32.42 12.07 -14.56
CA LEU A 23 32.15 11.48 -13.25
C LEU A 23 30.62 11.33 -13.14
N VAL A 24 30.07 10.28 -13.74
CA VAL A 24 28.73 9.82 -13.37
C VAL A 24 28.86 9.21 -11.98
N THR A 25 28.36 9.94 -11.01
CA THR A 25 28.12 9.42 -9.66
C THR A 25 27.00 8.40 -9.81
N SER A 26 27.34 7.12 -9.86
CA SER A 26 26.35 6.07 -9.65
C SER A 26 25.96 6.15 -8.17
N CYS A 27 24.93 6.93 -7.85
CA CYS A 27 24.08 6.55 -6.73
C CYS A 27 23.46 5.22 -7.16
N GLU A 28 23.90 4.14 -6.55
CA GLU A 28 23.11 2.92 -6.48
C GLU A 28 21.79 3.34 -5.82
N PHE A 29 20.79 3.61 -6.65
CA PHE A 29 19.42 3.68 -6.19
C PHE A 29 19.17 2.29 -5.63
N GLY A 30 18.99 2.22 -4.32
CA GLY A 30 18.85 0.97 -3.60
C GLY A 30 17.92 0.06 -4.38
N GLU A 31 18.36 -1.18 -4.60
CA GLU A 31 17.50 -2.23 -5.11
C GLU A 31 16.24 -2.20 -4.23
N ASP A 32 15.13 -1.72 -4.79
CA ASP A 32 13.82 -1.96 -4.24
C ASP A 32 13.74 -3.48 -4.15
N VAL A 33 13.89 -3.99 -2.93
CA VAL A 33 13.69 -5.42 -2.65
C VAL A 33 12.26 -5.67 -3.04
N ASP A 34 12.08 -6.27 -4.21
CA ASP A 34 10.79 -6.70 -4.70
C ASP A 34 10.16 -7.53 -3.58
N PRO A 35 9.07 -7.09 -2.94
CA PRO A 35 8.41 -7.91 -1.94
C PRO A 35 7.97 -9.16 -2.67
N ASP A 36 8.59 -10.31 -2.38
CA ASP A 36 8.30 -11.65 -2.93
C ASP A 36 7.10 -11.61 -3.89
N GLU A 37 7.32 -11.60 -5.21
CA GLU A 37 6.21 -11.57 -6.20
C GLU A 37 5.20 -12.73 -5.99
N ASP A 38 5.54 -13.70 -5.13
CA ASP A 38 4.72 -14.84 -4.70
C ASP A 38 3.88 -14.61 -3.43
N SER A 39 4.02 -13.48 -2.71
CA SER A 39 3.23 -13.20 -1.50
C SER A 39 1.92 -12.48 -1.85
N ASP A 40 0.79 -13.03 -1.41
CA ASP A 40 -0.52 -12.40 -1.58
C ASP A 40 -0.59 -11.10 -0.74
N PRO A 41 -0.76 -9.92 -1.36
CA PRO A 41 -0.67 -8.64 -0.66
C PRO A 41 -1.73 -8.49 0.45
N ARG A 42 -2.81 -9.27 0.40
CA ARG A 42 -3.86 -9.28 1.43
C ARG A 42 -3.37 -9.87 2.74
N ASP A 43 -2.36 -10.75 2.73
CA ASP A 43 -1.77 -11.30 3.97
C ASP A 43 -1.25 -10.20 4.89
N ASN A 44 -0.85 -9.06 4.33
CA ASN A 44 -0.39 -7.93 5.12
C ASN A 44 -1.51 -7.25 5.91
N ILE A 45 -2.79 -7.50 5.65
CA ILE A 45 -3.92 -6.81 6.33
C ILE A 45 -4.99 -7.74 6.90
N VAL A 46 -4.93 -9.05 6.61
CA VAL A 46 -5.82 -10.06 7.19
C VAL A 46 -5.55 -10.18 8.69
N ASP A 47 -6.47 -9.68 9.50
CA ASP A 47 -6.36 -9.64 10.96
C ASP A 47 -7.68 -9.16 11.60
N THR A 48 -7.71 -9.16 12.92
CA THR A 48 -8.69 -8.41 13.71
C THR A 48 -8.17 -7.00 14.00
N TRP A 49 -9.01 -6.01 13.72
CA TRP A 49 -8.71 -4.59 13.88
C TRP A 49 -9.64 -3.95 14.90
N ARG A 50 -9.09 -3.08 15.75
CA ARG A 50 -9.90 -2.19 16.58
C ARG A 50 -10.23 -0.94 15.80
N SER A 51 -11.52 -0.74 15.51
CA SER A 51 -12.05 0.49 14.95
C SER A 51 -12.27 1.52 16.06
N THR A 52 -11.77 2.74 15.84
CA THR A 52 -12.21 3.96 16.50
C THR A 52 -12.88 4.84 15.46
N GLU A 53 -14.21 4.87 15.50
CA GLU A 53 -15.05 5.50 14.49
C GLU A 53 -15.66 6.80 15.00
N ILE A 54 -15.83 7.76 14.09
CA ILE A 54 -16.54 9.01 14.28
C ILE A 54 -17.57 9.13 13.17
N SER A 55 -18.82 8.87 13.52
CA SER A 55 -20.01 9.06 12.69
C SER A 55 -20.58 10.47 12.91
N THR A 56 -21.10 11.08 11.84
CA THR A 56 -21.81 12.37 11.92
C THR A 56 -23.19 12.25 12.57
N ILE A 57 -23.83 11.08 12.47
CA ILE A 57 -25.17 10.82 13.01
C ILE A 57 -25.10 10.22 14.43
N TYR A 58 -24.24 9.22 14.64
CA TYR A 58 -24.18 8.43 15.88
C TYR A 58 -23.02 8.82 16.81
N GLY A 59 -22.11 9.68 16.35
CA GLY A 59 -20.96 10.13 17.14
C GLY A 59 -19.84 9.10 17.21
N LYS A 60 -19.11 9.05 18.33
CA LYS A 60 -17.92 8.20 18.49
C LYS A 60 -18.29 6.79 18.95
N SER A 61 -17.76 5.78 18.27
CA SER A 61 -17.92 4.36 18.63
C SER A 61 -16.57 3.62 18.56
N ASN A 62 -16.48 2.47 19.25
CA ASN A 62 -15.32 1.58 19.14
C ASN A 62 -15.80 0.14 19.08
N PHE A 63 -15.31 -0.63 18.13
CA PHE A 63 -15.69 -2.02 17.90
C PHE A 63 -14.57 -2.78 17.18
N LEU A 64 -14.71 -4.10 17.06
CA LEU A 64 -13.78 -4.94 16.31
C LEU A 64 -14.28 -5.13 14.88
N VAL A 65 -13.35 -5.13 13.94
CA VAL A 65 -13.59 -5.44 12.53
C VAL A 65 -12.61 -6.54 12.13
N ASP A 66 -13.10 -7.59 11.50
CA ASP A 66 -12.25 -8.65 10.97
C ASP A 66 -12.06 -8.45 9.47
N ILE A 67 -10.79 -8.43 9.03
CA ILE A 67 -10.43 -8.38 7.61
C ILE A 67 -9.99 -9.79 7.20
N SER A 68 -10.62 -10.33 6.17
CA SER A 68 -10.28 -11.63 5.60
C SER A 68 -10.15 -11.58 4.08
N LYS A 69 -9.56 -12.63 3.49
CA LYS A 69 -9.41 -12.74 2.03
C LYS A 69 -10.75 -13.11 1.39
N GLU A 70 -11.09 -12.46 0.28
CA GLU A 70 -12.16 -12.97 -0.59
C GLU A 70 -11.63 -14.22 -1.34
N PRO A 71 -12.27 -15.40 -1.20
CA PRO A 71 -11.74 -16.65 -1.75
C PRO A 71 -11.81 -16.73 -3.27
N LEU A 72 -12.70 -15.97 -3.91
CA LEU A 72 -12.94 -16.02 -5.37
C LEU A 72 -12.28 -14.88 -6.14
N ASP A 73 -11.72 -13.89 -5.44
CA ASP A 73 -11.10 -12.71 -6.06
C ASP A 73 -9.88 -12.28 -5.25
N SER A 74 -8.70 -12.50 -5.82
CA SER A 74 -7.42 -12.19 -5.17
C SER A 74 -7.18 -10.69 -4.96
N THR A 75 -7.98 -9.83 -5.60
CA THR A 75 -7.90 -8.38 -5.44
C THR A 75 -8.78 -7.87 -4.30
N LYS A 76 -9.61 -8.72 -3.69
CA LYS A 76 -10.62 -8.30 -2.71
C LYS A 76 -10.37 -8.86 -1.31
N VAL A 77 -10.84 -8.07 -0.35
CA VAL A 77 -10.94 -8.42 1.07
C VAL A 77 -12.38 -8.26 1.54
N ILE A 78 -12.72 -9.01 2.59
CA ILE A 78 -14.00 -8.96 3.29
C ILE A 78 -13.77 -8.25 4.63
N LEU A 79 -14.56 -7.22 4.90
CA LEU A 79 -14.59 -6.45 6.15
C LEU A 79 -15.84 -6.85 6.94
N SER A 80 -15.67 -7.65 7.99
CA SER A 80 -16.78 -8.15 8.82
C SER A 80 -17.01 -7.23 10.01
N ASN A 81 -18.28 -6.98 10.37
CA ASN A 81 -18.67 -5.98 11.36
C ASN A 81 -18.27 -4.53 11.00
N PHE A 82 -18.11 -4.24 9.71
CA PHE A 82 -17.91 -2.87 9.22
C PHE A 82 -19.12 -2.00 9.59
N TYR A 83 -18.88 -0.75 10.03
CA TYR A 83 -19.91 0.15 10.57
C TYR A 83 -20.73 -0.44 11.74
N ASN A 84 -20.12 -1.39 12.48
CA ASN A 84 -20.74 -2.08 13.61
C ASN A 84 -22.09 -2.75 13.28
N LEU A 85 -22.24 -3.24 12.04
CA LEU A 85 -23.47 -3.89 11.55
C LEU A 85 -23.61 -5.37 11.98
N GLY A 86 -22.71 -5.88 12.80
CA GLY A 86 -22.65 -7.27 13.25
C GLY A 86 -21.61 -8.10 12.51
N VAL A 87 -21.08 -9.13 13.17
CA VAL A 87 -20.01 -10.01 12.65
C VAL A 87 -20.42 -10.84 11.45
N ASP A 88 -21.72 -11.09 11.27
CA ASP A 88 -22.26 -11.82 10.12
C ASP A 88 -22.51 -10.89 8.91
N THR A 89 -22.26 -9.58 9.06
CA THR A 89 -22.41 -8.58 8.01
C THR A 89 -21.06 -8.28 7.38
N GLU A 90 -20.97 -8.51 6.07
CA GLU A 90 -19.73 -8.47 5.29
C GLU A 90 -19.76 -7.34 4.24
N VAL A 91 -18.75 -6.47 4.27
CA VAL A 91 -18.52 -5.44 3.24
C VAL A 91 -17.30 -5.83 2.41
N LYS A 92 -17.38 -5.69 1.08
CA LYS A 92 -16.28 -6.04 0.17
C LYS A 92 -15.45 -4.81 -0.20
N GLY A 93 -14.15 -4.89 0.00
CA GLY A 93 -13.17 -3.89 -0.43
C GLY A 93 -12.22 -4.43 -1.49
N THR A 94 -11.78 -3.59 -2.43
CA THR A 94 -10.76 -3.92 -3.43
C THR A 94 -9.41 -3.34 -2.96
N LEU A 95 -8.41 -4.19 -2.80
CA LEU A 95 -7.06 -3.82 -2.34
C LEU A 95 -6.17 -3.48 -3.54
N GLU A 96 -5.64 -2.26 -3.55
CA GLU A 96 -4.73 -1.75 -4.57
C GLU A 96 -3.56 -1.03 -3.88
N GLY A 97 -2.44 -1.74 -3.71
CA GLY A 97 -1.29 -1.25 -2.94
C GLY A 97 -1.67 -0.95 -1.48
N TYR A 98 -1.49 0.30 -1.07
CA TYR A 98 -1.84 0.78 0.28
C TYR A 98 -3.26 1.36 0.37
N LYS A 99 -4.15 1.04 -0.58
CA LYS A 99 -5.53 1.55 -0.60
C LYS A 99 -6.55 0.41 -0.66
N ILE A 100 -7.61 0.54 0.13
CA ILE A 100 -8.81 -0.30 0.04
C ILE A 100 -9.94 0.56 -0.52
N ASN A 101 -10.47 0.22 -1.69
CA ASN A 101 -11.63 0.89 -2.27
C ASN A 101 -12.90 0.10 -1.98
N ILE A 102 -13.87 0.72 -1.30
CA ILE A 102 -15.22 0.18 -1.10
C ILE A 102 -16.12 0.85 -2.13
N TYR A 103 -16.34 0.16 -3.26
CA TYR A 103 -17.33 0.60 -4.24
C TYR A 103 -18.75 0.47 -3.66
N VAL A 104 -19.66 1.32 -4.15
CA VAL A 104 -21.06 1.34 -3.73
C VAL A 104 -21.65 -0.07 -3.74
N GLN A 105 -22.17 -0.48 -2.59
CA GLN A 105 -22.82 -1.77 -2.39
C GLN A 105 -23.91 -1.64 -1.33
N VAL A 106 -24.97 -2.45 -1.45
CA VAL A 106 -26.04 -2.50 -0.45
C VAL A 106 -25.82 -3.71 0.45
N VAL A 107 -25.59 -3.47 1.73
CA VAL A 107 -25.31 -4.49 2.74
C VAL A 107 -26.23 -4.27 3.93
N ASN A 108 -27.03 -5.29 4.24
CA ASN A 108 -28.03 -5.25 5.32
C ASN A 108 -28.97 -4.03 5.24
N GLY A 109 -29.36 -3.63 4.02
CA GLY A 109 -30.22 -2.46 3.78
C GLY A 109 -29.50 -1.12 3.74
N ASN A 110 -28.20 -1.07 3.99
CA ASN A 110 -27.40 0.15 3.96
C ASN A 110 -26.61 0.24 2.64
N GLU A 111 -26.69 1.37 1.94
CA GLU A 111 -25.78 1.69 0.84
C GLU A 111 -24.47 2.21 1.41
N ILE A 112 -23.36 1.49 1.14
CA ILE A 112 -22.04 1.76 1.72
C ILE A 112 -21.04 2.02 0.60
N SER A 113 -20.22 3.07 0.75
CA SER A 113 -19.08 3.34 -0.12
C SER A 113 -17.97 4.11 0.62
N GLY A 114 -16.73 4.00 0.18
CA GLY A 114 -15.62 4.71 0.81
C GLY A 114 -14.25 4.19 0.43
N GLU A 115 -13.25 4.64 1.18
CA GLU A 115 -11.87 4.23 0.99
C GLU A 115 -11.10 4.13 2.31
N GLY A 116 -10.15 3.21 2.37
CA GLY A 116 -9.21 3.03 3.46
C GLY A 116 -7.78 3.25 2.98
N ASN A 117 -7.02 4.07 3.70
CA ASN A 117 -5.59 4.31 3.44
C ASN A 117 -4.76 3.55 4.50
N ILE A 118 -3.94 2.61 4.04
CA ILE A 118 -3.13 1.73 4.88
C ILE A 118 -1.78 2.42 5.15
N ALA A 119 -1.34 2.43 6.41
CA ALA A 119 0.00 2.90 6.77
C ALA A 119 1.08 1.95 6.21
N GLY A 120 2.27 2.47 5.90
CA GLY A 120 3.34 1.68 5.27
C GLY A 120 3.82 0.47 6.08
N ASP A 121 3.56 0.46 7.39
CA ASP A 121 3.88 -0.64 8.32
C ASP A 121 2.70 -1.59 8.58
N TYR A 122 1.57 -1.39 7.91
CA TYR A 122 0.33 -2.17 8.06
C TYR A 122 -0.23 -2.22 9.49
N SER A 123 0.10 -1.23 10.33
CA SER A 123 -0.39 -1.15 11.72
C SER A 123 -1.70 -0.37 11.86
N ILE A 124 -1.99 0.52 10.90
CA ILE A 124 -3.14 1.43 10.89
C ILE A 124 -3.79 1.43 9.50
N ILE A 125 -5.13 1.47 9.46
CA ILE A 125 -5.90 1.81 8.26
C ILE A 125 -6.84 2.95 8.60
N ASN A 126 -6.75 4.06 7.86
CA ASN A 126 -7.65 5.20 8.04
C ASN A 126 -8.75 5.16 6.97
N PHE A 127 -9.97 4.89 7.39
CA PHE A 127 -11.15 4.88 6.54
C PHE A 127 -11.87 6.22 6.54
N VAL A 128 -12.35 6.61 5.36
CA VAL A 128 -13.39 7.62 5.17
C VAL A 128 -14.46 7.00 4.29
N TYR A 129 -15.71 6.99 4.77
CA TYR A 129 -16.79 6.30 4.10
C TYR A 129 -18.15 6.94 4.38
N LYS A 130 -19.14 6.50 3.62
CA LYS A 130 -20.52 6.95 3.65
C LYS A 130 -21.46 5.77 3.83
N VAL A 131 -22.52 5.98 4.60
CA VAL A 131 -23.59 5.01 4.78
C VAL A 131 -24.95 5.71 4.67
N ASP A 132 -25.82 5.19 3.80
CA ASP A 132 -27.23 5.60 3.71
C ASP A 132 -28.12 4.39 4.02
N ASP A 133 -28.94 4.49 5.07
CA ASP A 133 -29.86 3.43 5.51
C ASP A 133 -31.22 3.46 4.77
N GLY A 134 -31.35 4.34 3.77
CA GLY A 134 -32.58 4.57 3.01
C GLY A 134 -33.55 5.53 3.67
N SER A 135 -33.19 6.15 4.81
CA SER A 135 -33.98 7.20 5.47
C SER A 135 -33.90 8.56 4.75
N GLY A 136 -32.93 8.72 3.85
CA GLY A 136 -32.69 9.96 3.11
C GLY A 136 -31.66 10.89 3.77
N GLU A 137 -31.01 10.46 4.85
CA GLU A 137 -29.82 11.11 5.42
C GLU A 137 -28.59 10.20 5.25
N GLU A 138 -27.51 10.75 4.70
CA GLU A 138 -26.24 10.05 4.53
C GLU A 138 -25.32 10.33 5.72
N ASP A 139 -24.86 9.28 6.41
CA ASP A 139 -23.84 9.38 7.44
C ASP A 139 -22.45 9.44 6.81
N ASN A 140 -21.69 10.48 7.14
CA ASN A 140 -20.30 10.62 6.74
C ASN A 140 -19.40 10.19 7.91
N VAL A 141 -18.54 9.21 7.68
CA VAL A 141 -17.82 8.51 8.74
C VAL A 141 -16.32 8.54 8.49
N SER A 142 -15.56 8.82 9.56
CA SER A 142 -14.11 8.59 9.60
C SER A 142 -13.77 7.55 10.65
N ALA A 143 -12.92 6.58 10.34
CA ALA A 143 -12.52 5.56 11.31
C ALA A 143 -11.02 5.26 11.22
N GLU A 144 -10.37 5.15 12.38
CA GLU A 144 -9.02 4.61 12.51
C GLU A 144 -9.13 3.14 12.90
N PHE A 145 -8.65 2.24 12.06
CA PHE A 145 -8.51 0.83 12.38
C PHE A 145 -7.08 0.60 12.84
N LYS A 146 -6.92 0.12 14.06
CA LYS A 146 -5.62 -0.23 14.65
C LYS A 146 -5.53 -1.73 14.87
N ARG A 147 -4.49 -2.36 14.32
CA ARG A 147 -4.22 -3.80 14.51
C ARG A 147 -4.05 -4.15 15.99
N ILE A 148 -4.53 -5.34 16.37
CA ILE A 148 -4.48 -5.85 17.76
C ILE A 148 -3.23 -6.71 18.00
#